data_AF-Q7RAA5-F1
#
_entry.id   AF-Q7RAA5-F1
#
_cell.length_a   1.000
_cell.length_b   1.000
_cell.length_c   1.000
_cell.angle_alpha   90.00
_cell.angle_beta   90.00
_cell.angle_gamma   90.00
#
_symmetry.space_group_name_H-M   'P 1'
#
loop_
_entity.id
_entity.type
_entity.pdbx_description
1 polymer ?
#
loop_
_entity_poly.entity_id
_entity_poly.type
_entity_poly.pdbx_seq_one_letter_code
_entity_poly.pdbx_strand_id
1 'polypeptide(L)'
;MEKYAKNKMKKINLFIFCQGIVKILIFHFFLLMFLINYILSIVTPPGFIPNTEEWVFKDFGENNSNNIDDYLLEKKKTGERRFCKWCCKYKPDRAHHCRICKTCILKMDHHCPWIYNCIGYNNHKYFMLSLIYCSITTIFISLTMLNSVIEAINHNEVRKAPFI
;
A
#
# COMPACT_ATOMS: atom_id res chain seq x y z
N MET A 1 36.87 -21.31 38.81
CA MET A 1 35.68 -21.83 38.08
C MET A 1 34.49 -20.87 38.13
N GLU A 2 34.07 -20.39 39.31
CA GLU A 2 32.87 -19.54 39.46
C GLU A 2 32.94 -18.17 38.74
N LYS A 3 34.10 -17.49 38.79
CA LYS A 3 34.34 -16.21 38.09
C LYS A 3 34.25 -16.36 36.55
N TYR A 4 34.68 -17.51 36.03
CA TYR A 4 34.60 -17.84 34.61
C TYR A 4 33.14 -18.04 34.17
N ALA A 5 32.34 -18.77 34.96
CA ALA A 5 30.91 -18.96 34.71
C ALA A 5 30.14 -17.62 34.73
N LYS A 6 30.38 -16.75 35.72
CA LYS A 6 29.75 -15.41 35.80
C LYS A 6 30.09 -14.53 34.58
N ASN A 7 31.34 -14.55 34.12
CA ASN A 7 31.76 -13.79 32.93
C ASN A 7 31.16 -14.34 31.63
N LYS A 8 31.05 -15.67 31.51
CA LYS A 8 30.40 -16.33 30.36
C LYS A 8 28.90 -15.99 30.31
N MET A 9 28.19 -16.05 31.43
CA MET A 9 26.78 -15.64 31.51
C MET A 9 26.58 -14.16 31.17
N LYS A 10 27.42 -13.25 31.68
CA LYS A 10 27.35 -11.82 31.31
C LYS A 10 27.53 -11.59 29.81
N LYS A 11 28.49 -12.28 29.18
CA LYS A 11 28.70 -12.18 27.72
C LYS A 11 27.51 -12.71 26.92
N ILE A 12 26.91 -13.83 27.34
CA ILE A 12 25.70 -14.39 26.71
C ILE A 12 24.53 -13.40 26.84
N ASN A 13 24.30 -12.84 28.03
CA ASN A 13 23.23 -11.87 28.26
C ASN A 13 23.44 -10.59 27.44
N LEU A 14 24.68 -10.10 27.34
CA LEU A 14 25.01 -8.94 26.52
C LEU A 14 24.78 -9.21 25.02
N PHE A 15 25.15 -10.39 24.54
CA PHE A 15 24.92 -10.78 23.15
C PHE A 15 23.43 -10.85 22.80
N ILE A 16 22.62 -11.50 23.64
CA ILE A 16 21.16 -11.57 23.48
C ILE A 16 20.54 -10.17 23.50
N PHE A 17 20.99 -9.31 24.43
CA PHE A 17 20.54 -7.93 24.51
C PHE A 17 20.85 -7.14 23.22
N CYS A 18 22.08 -7.21 22.72
CA CYS A 18 22.46 -6.56 21.46
C CYS A 18 21.63 -7.06 20.27
N GLN A 19 21.38 -8.38 20.17
CA GLN A 19 20.49 -8.92 19.14
C GLN A 19 19.06 -8.37 19.26
N GLY A 20 18.55 -8.25 20.49
CA GLY A 20 17.24 -7.65 20.76
C GLY A 20 17.16 -6.21 20.26
N ILE A 21 18.16 -5.38 20.57
CA ILE A 21 18.24 -4.00 20.10
C ILE A 21 18.24 -3.93 18.57
N VAL A 22 19.08 -4.73 17.90
CA VAL A 22 19.14 -4.74 16.43
C VAL A 22 17.79 -5.11 15.82
N LYS A 23 17.10 -6.14 16.34
CA LYS A 23 15.78 -6.56 15.86
C LYS A 23 14.73 -5.46 16.06
N ILE A 24 14.75 -4.78 17.21
CA ILE A 24 13.85 -3.66 17.51
C ILE A 24 14.07 -2.52 16.52
N LEU A 25 15.33 -2.15 16.23
CA LEU A 25 15.64 -1.07 15.29
C LEU A 25 15.16 -1.41 13.87
N ILE A 26 15.41 -2.64 13.40
CA ILE A 26 14.94 -3.11 12.09
C ILE A 26 13.41 -3.08 12.01
N PHE A 27 12.73 -3.59 13.04
CA PHE A 27 11.27 -3.60 13.10
C PHE A 27 10.70 -2.17 13.03
N HIS A 28 11.21 -1.24 13.85
CA HIS A 28 10.69 0.13 13.87
C HIS A 28 10.96 0.87 12.56
N PHE A 29 12.09 0.60 11.90
CA PHE A 29 12.37 1.16 10.57
C PHE A 29 11.30 0.73 9.55
N PHE A 30 11.03 -0.58 9.42
CA PHE A 30 10.03 -1.05 8.46
C PHE A 30 8.60 -0.69 8.86
N LEU A 31 8.30 -0.68 10.16
CA LEU A 31 7.01 -0.21 10.67
C LEU A 31 6.78 1.26 10.31
N LEU A 32 7.78 2.12 10.50
CA LEU A 32 7.68 3.54 10.14
C LEU A 32 7.48 3.72 8.64
N MET A 33 8.23 2.98 7.82
CA MET A 33 8.06 3.00 6.36
C MET A 33 6.66 2.54 5.93
N PHE A 34 6.13 1.49 6.55
CA PHE A 34 4.75 1.04 6.35
C PHE A 34 3.76 2.14 6.73
N LEU A 35 3.85 2.70 7.94
CA LEU A 35 2.91 3.70 8.45
C LEU A 35 2.90 4.96 7.60
N ILE A 36 4.08 5.48 7.22
CA ILE A 36 4.19 6.65 6.34
C ILE A 36 3.49 6.39 5.00
N ASN A 37 3.78 5.27 4.34
CA ASN A 37 3.19 4.96 3.04
C ASN A 37 1.69 4.66 3.13
N TYR A 38 1.25 4.00 4.20
CA TYR A 38 -0.17 3.76 4.46
C TYR A 38 -0.93 5.08 4.64
N ILE A 39 -0.42 5.99 5.48
CA ILE A 39 -1.00 7.34 5.67
C ILE A 39 -1.00 8.11 4.34
N LEU A 40 0.12 8.12 3.61
CA LEU A 40 0.20 8.80 2.32
C LEU A 40 -0.79 8.22 1.29
N SER A 41 -1.07 6.91 1.32
CA SER A 41 -2.09 6.32 0.44
C SER A 41 -3.51 6.82 0.75
N ILE A 42 -3.80 7.09 2.03
CA ILE A 42 -5.08 7.63 2.50
C ILE A 42 -5.21 9.12 2.15
N VAL A 43 -4.23 9.94 2.55
CA VAL A 43 -4.35 11.41 2.49
C VAL A 43 -4.00 12.00 1.12
N THR A 44 -3.24 11.29 0.29
CA THR A 44 -2.93 11.74 -1.06
C THR A 44 -4.16 11.54 -1.95
N PRO A 45 -4.70 12.60 -2.58
CA PRO A 45 -5.78 12.45 -3.55
C PRO A 45 -5.33 11.55 -4.71
N PRO A 46 -6.17 10.65 -5.22
CA PRO A 46 -5.79 9.65 -6.22
C PRO A 46 -5.43 10.23 -7.60
N GLY A 47 -5.76 11.50 -7.84
CA GLY A 47 -5.58 12.16 -9.13
C GLY A 47 -6.90 12.24 -9.89
N PHE A 48 -7.23 13.45 -10.34
CA PHE A 48 -8.50 13.75 -11.01
C PHE A 48 -8.24 14.37 -12.38
N ILE A 49 -9.22 14.24 -13.29
CA ILE A 49 -9.14 14.92 -14.58
C ILE A 49 -9.22 16.44 -14.35
N PRO A 50 -8.24 17.24 -14.83
CA PRO A 50 -8.23 18.69 -14.61
C PRO A 50 -9.42 19.38 -15.28
N ASN A 51 -9.78 20.57 -14.79
CA ASN A 51 -10.83 21.41 -15.36
C ASN A 51 -10.27 22.34 -16.44
N THR A 52 -9.52 21.81 -17.40
CA THR A 52 -9.03 22.58 -18.55
C THR A 52 -9.96 22.38 -19.73
N GLU A 53 -9.98 23.35 -20.65
CA GLU A 53 -10.84 23.32 -21.84
C GLU A 53 -10.64 22.08 -22.72
N GLU A 54 -9.47 21.45 -22.63
CA GLU A 54 -9.12 20.20 -23.30
C GLU A 54 -10.00 19.02 -22.87
N TRP A 55 -10.38 18.96 -21.59
CA TRP A 55 -11.08 17.80 -21.02
C TRP A 55 -12.57 18.05 -20.80
N VAL A 56 -13.00 19.31 -20.75
CA VAL A 56 -14.41 19.66 -20.58
C VAL A 56 -15.14 19.52 -21.92
N PHE A 57 -16.37 18.99 -21.87
CA PHE A 57 -17.22 18.92 -23.06
C PHE A 57 -17.74 20.32 -23.44
N LYS A 58 -17.64 20.68 -24.73
CA LYS A 58 -18.22 21.91 -25.28
C LYS A 58 -19.35 21.53 -26.25
N ASP A 59 -20.57 21.99 -25.96
CA ASP A 59 -21.80 21.63 -26.70
C ASP A 59 -21.84 22.14 -28.16
N PHE A 60 -20.94 23.06 -28.54
CA PHE A 60 -20.98 23.76 -29.83
C PHE A 60 -19.70 23.57 -30.65
N GLY A 61 -19.79 22.70 -31.65
CA GLY A 61 -19.42 22.98 -33.05
C GLY A 61 -17.98 23.33 -33.44
N GLU A 62 -17.03 23.49 -32.54
CA GLU A 62 -15.61 23.58 -32.94
C GLU A 62 -14.99 22.20 -32.88
N ASN A 63 -14.92 21.56 -34.05
CA ASN A 63 -13.93 20.53 -34.38
C ASN A 63 -12.53 21.15 -34.33
N ASN A 64 -12.11 21.69 -33.19
CA ASN A 64 -10.70 21.73 -32.88
C ASN A 64 -10.36 20.29 -32.53
N SER A 65 -10.04 19.52 -33.57
CA SER A 65 -9.22 18.31 -33.49
C SER A 65 -7.90 18.73 -32.86
N ASN A 66 -7.92 18.96 -31.55
CA ASN A 66 -6.75 19.23 -30.77
C ASN A 66 -5.81 18.06 -31.05
N ASN A 67 -4.52 18.33 -31.33
CA ASN A 67 -3.43 17.34 -31.49
C ASN A 67 -3.44 16.20 -30.43
N ILE A 68 -4.18 16.45 -29.36
CA ILE A 68 -4.55 15.55 -28.29
C ILE A 68 -5.28 14.27 -28.70
N ASP A 69 -6.15 14.34 -29.70
CA ASP A 69 -6.86 13.15 -30.20
C ASP A 69 -5.94 12.09 -30.81
N ASP A 70 -4.83 12.56 -31.38
CA ASP A 70 -3.86 11.69 -32.06
C ASP A 70 -2.98 10.96 -31.06
N TYR A 71 -2.74 11.52 -29.87
CA TYR A 71 -1.97 10.85 -28.83
C TYR A 71 -2.80 9.88 -27.97
N LEU A 72 -4.13 10.02 -27.94
CA LEU A 72 -4.99 9.16 -27.11
C LEU A 72 -5.12 7.77 -27.73
N LEU A 73 -4.71 6.76 -26.98
CA LEU A 73 -4.73 5.36 -27.42
C LEU A 73 -6.08 4.69 -27.15
N GLU A 74 -6.77 5.06 -26.06
CA GLU A 74 -8.01 4.39 -25.64
C GLU A 74 -9.26 5.11 -26.18
N LYS A 75 -9.76 4.62 -27.31
CA LYS A 75 -10.99 5.10 -27.96
C LYS A 75 -12.15 4.12 -27.75
N LYS A 76 -13.39 4.57 -27.98
CA LYS A 76 -14.54 3.67 -28.07
C LYS A 76 -14.40 2.78 -29.31
N LYS A 77 -15.20 1.70 -29.40
CA LYS A 77 -15.31 0.89 -30.63
C LYS A 77 -15.72 1.72 -31.86
N THR A 78 -16.41 2.83 -31.64
CA THR A 78 -16.82 3.79 -32.69
C THR A 78 -15.68 4.72 -33.14
N GLY A 79 -14.50 4.64 -32.53
CA GLY A 79 -13.37 5.56 -32.78
C GLY A 79 -13.45 6.88 -32.02
N GLU A 80 -14.57 7.18 -31.36
CA GLU A 80 -14.74 8.42 -30.59
C GLU A 80 -13.93 8.44 -29.29
N ARG A 81 -13.58 9.65 -28.82
CA ARG A 81 -13.08 9.86 -27.46
C ARG A 81 -14.02 9.26 -26.42
N ARG A 82 -13.43 8.68 -25.37
CA ARG A 82 -14.21 8.19 -24.23
C ARG A 82 -14.68 9.38 -23.39
N PHE A 83 -15.94 9.33 -22.97
CA PHE A 83 -16.59 10.42 -22.25
C PHE A 83 -17.22 9.93 -20.94
N CYS A 84 -17.19 10.77 -19.91
CA CYS A 84 -17.91 10.56 -18.66
C CYS A 84 -19.12 11.49 -18.58
N LYS A 85 -20.32 10.92 -18.72
CA LYS A 85 -21.58 11.66 -18.60
C LYS A 85 -21.85 12.26 -17.22
N TRP A 86 -21.31 11.66 -16.15
CA TRP A 86 -21.52 12.16 -14.78
C TRP A 86 -20.61 13.33 -14.43
N CYS A 87 -19.41 13.38 -15.02
CA CYS A 87 -18.45 14.45 -14.77
C CYS A 87 -18.43 15.50 -15.87
N CYS A 88 -19.17 15.29 -16.97
CA CYS A 88 -19.14 16.10 -18.19
C CYS A 88 -17.71 16.34 -18.73
N LYS A 89 -16.89 15.29 -18.70
CA LYS A 89 -15.48 15.34 -19.14
C LYS A 89 -15.10 14.18 -20.06
N TYR A 90 -14.24 14.45 -21.03
CA TYR A 90 -13.50 13.41 -21.74
C TYR A 90 -12.54 12.70 -20.79
N LYS A 91 -12.35 11.40 -21.00
CA LYS A 91 -11.51 10.54 -20.17
C LYS A 91 -10.13 10.40 -20.82
N PRO A 92 -9.05 10.82 -20.14
CA PRO A 92 -7.70 10.41 -20.51
C PRO A 92 -7.56 8.89 -20.53
N ASP A 93 -6.48 8.40 -21.15
CA ASP A 93 -6.16 6.97 -21.12
C ASP A 93 -6.06 6.44 -19.68
N ARG A 94 -6.63 5.25 -19.45
CA ARG A 94 -6.78 4.59 -18.15
C ARG A 94 -7.56 5.36 -17.07
N ALA A 95 -8.27 6.43 -17.42
CA ALA A 95 -9.13 7.12 -16.46
C ALA A 95 -10.53 6.47 -16.38
N HIS A 96 -11.01 6.22 -15.16
CA HIS A 96 -12.32 5.61 -14.93
C HIS A 96 -13.14 6.41 -13.91
N HIS A 97 -14.47 6.37 -14.04
CA HIS A 97 -15.37 7.02 -13.09
C HIS A 97 -15.58 6.10 -11.89
N CYS A 98 -15.18 6.53 -10.71
CA CYS A 98 -15.49 5.83 -9.48
C CYS A 98 -16.85 6.31 -8.95
N ARG A 99 -17.83 5.40 -8.88
CA ARG A 99 -19.18 5.73 -8.39
C ARG A 99 -19.19 6.13 -6.91
N ILE A 100 -18.26 5.59 -6.12
CA ILE A 100 -18.16 5.87 -4.68
C ILE A 100 -17.56 7.26 -4.46
N CYS A 101 -16.43 7.57 -5.11
CA CYS A 101 -15.83 8.91 -5.06
C CYS A 101 -16.58 9.96 -5.89
N LYS A 102 -17.56 9.54 -6.71
CA LYS A 102 -18.37 10.39 -7.60
C LYS A 102 -17.56 11.27 -8.54
N THR A 103 -16.39 10.78 -8.97
CA THR A 103 -15.48 11.53 -9.85
C THR A 103 -14.64 10.59 -10.71
N CYS A 104 -14.10 11.11 -11.80
CA CYS A 104 -13.14 10.39 -12.63
C CYS A 104 -11.74 10.44 -12.02
N ILE A 105 -11.17 9.25 -11.84
CA ILE A 105 -9.85 9.02 -11.27
C ILE A 105 -8.86 8.71 -12.39
N LEU A 106 -7.73 9.42 -12.39
CA LEU A 106 -6.65 9.17 -13.34
C LEU A 106 -5.97 7.85 -13.02
N LYS A 107 -5.68 7.03 -14.05
CA LYS A 107 -5.08 5.69 -13.91
C LYS A 107 -5.75 4.92 -12.76
N MET A 108 -7.07 4.88 -12.78
CA MET A 108 -7.84 4.26 -11.70
C MET A 108 -7.53 2.77 -11.65
N ASP A 109 -7.11 2.30 -10.49
CA ASP A 109 -7.01 0.87 -10.21
C ASP A 109 -8.31 0.39 -9.57
N HIS A 110 -8.58 0.80 -8.33
CA HIS A 110 -9.84 0.47 -7.65
C HIS A 110 -10.20 1.50 -6.57
N HIS A 111 -11.42 1.40 -6.03
CA HIS A 111 -11.77 2.06 -4.77
C HIS A 111 -11.48 1.11 -3.61
N CYS A 112 -10.63 1.51 -2.68
CA CYS A 112 -10.18 0.64 -1.60
C CYS A 112 -10.90 1.00 -0.29
N PRO A 113 -11.77 0.12 0.24
CA PRO A 113 -12.48 0.37 1.49
C PRO A 113 -11.52 0.51 2.69
N TRP A 114 -10.37 -0.16 2.65
CA TRP A 114 -9.40 -0.21 3.75
C TRP A 114 -8.64 1.08 4.00
N ILE A 115 -8.61 1.98 3.01
CA ILE A 115 -8.01 3.31 3.13
C ILE A 115 -9.04 4.42 2.92
N TYR A 116 -10.32 4.04 2.68
CA TYR A 116 -11.42 4.94 2.38
C TYR A 116 -11.10 5.96 1.27
N ASN A 117 -10.32 5.54 0.27
CA ASN A 117 -9.87 6.37 -0.84
C ASN A 117 -9.74 5.51 -2.11
N CYS A 118 -9.81 6.17 -3.28
CA CYS A 118 -9.46 5.51 -4.52
C CYS A 118 -7.95 5.32 -4.64
N ILE A 119 -7.53 4.27 -5.34
CA ILE A 119 -6.17 4.09 -5.80
C ILE A 119 -6.11 4.56 -7.25
N GLY A 120 -5.32 5.59 -7.49
CA GLY A 120 -5.15 6.22 -8.79
C GLY A 120 -3.71 6.69 -8.99
N TYR A 121 -3.49 7.43 -10.07
CA TYR A 121 -2.19 7.87 -10.54
C TYR A 121 -1.28 8.45 -9.43
N ASN A 122 -1.80 9.34 -8.58
CA ASN A 122 -1.00 10.07 -7.61
C ASN A 122 -0.62 9.27 -6.37
N ASN A 123 -1.45 8.30 -5.94
CA ASN A 123 -1.26 7.57 -4.69
C ASN A 123 -0.93 6.07 -4.89
N HIS A 124 -0.93 5.58 -6.14
CA HIS A 124 -0.63 4.18 -6.45
C HIS A 124 0.72 3.72 -5.90
N LYS A 125 1.77 4.57 -5.97
CA LYS A 125 3.09 4.24 -5.42
C LYS A 125 3.04 4.01 -3.91
N TYR A 126 2.38 4.90 -3.17
CA TYR A 126 2.27 4.80 -1.71
C TYR A 126 1.49 3.56 -1.30
N PHE A 127 0.39 3.27 -2.00
CA PHE A 127 -0.38 2.04 -1.77
C PHE A 127 0.48 0.78 -1.97
N MET A 128 1.19 0.67 -3.10
CA MET A 128 2.06 -0.49 -3.37
C MET A 128 3.19 -0.62 -2.34
N LEU A 129 3.84 0.49 -1.97
CA LEU A 129 4.88 0.48 -0.93
C LEU A 129 4.31 0.08 0.44
N SER A 130 3.10 0.50 0.78
CA SER A 130 2.45 0.09 2.04
C SER A 130 2.25 -1.42 2.11
N LEU A 131 1.85 -2.07 1.01
CA LEU A 131 1.70 -3.53 0.95
C LEU A 131 3.04 -4.26 1.08
N ILE A 132 4.08 -3.76 0.40
CA ILE A 132 5.43 -4.32 0.47
C ILE A 132 5.99 -4.21 1.90
N TYR A 133 5.94 -3.03 2.51
CA TYR A 133 6.49 -2.84 3.86
C TYR A 133 5.66 -3.56 4.92
N CYS A 134 4.33 -3.65 4.77
CA CYS A 134 3.49 -4.49 5.62
C CYS A 134 3.93 -5.96 5.53
N SER A 135 4.11 -6.49 4.32
CA SER A 135 4.54 -7.88 4.09
C SER A 135 5.92 -8.17 4.68
N ILE A 136 6.89 -7.26 4.49
CA ILE A 136 8.23 -7.40 5.08
C ILE A 136 8.14 -7.41 6.61
N THR A 137 7.35 -6.49 7.18
CA THR A 137 7.18 -6.37 8.64
C THR A 137 6.55 -7.63 9.23
N THR A 138 5.50 -8.18 8.61
CA THR A 138 4.82 -9.40 9.09
C THR A 138 5.68 -10.65 8.93
N ILE A 139 6.43 -10.79 7.83
CA ILE A 139 7.41 -11.87 7.65
C ILE A 139 8.52 -11.77 8.72
N PHE A 140 9.04 -10.56 8.96
CA PHE A 140 10.07 -10.34 9.98
C PHE A 140 9.59 -10.73 11.38
N ILE A 141 8.38 -10.31 11.78
CA ILE A 141 7.77 -10.72 13.05
C ILE A 141 7.62 -12.24 13.09
N SER A 142 7.08 -12.86 12.04
CA SER A 142 6.82 -14.30 12.00
C SER A 142 8.11 -15.12 12.19
N LEU A 143 9.20 -14.74 11.51
CA LEU A 143 10.49 -15.40 11.64
C LEU A 143 11.13 -15.17 13.01
N THR A 144 11.07 -13.95 13.54
CA THR A 144 11.71 -13.62 14.82
C THR A 144 10.97 -14.19 16.04
N MET A 145 9.66 -14.40 15.92
CA MET A 145 8.81 -14.97 16.96
C MET A 145 8.62 -16.49 16.85
N LEU A 146 9.06 -17.13 15.76
CA LEU A 146 8.82 -18.54 15.51
C LEU A 146 9.24 -19.45 16.68
N ASN A 147 10.44 -19.24 17.23
CA ASN A 147 10.94 -20.04 18.36
C ASN A 147 10.07 -19.85 19.61
N SER A 148 9.67 -18.62 19.93
CA SER A 148 8.79 -18.33 21.07
C SER A 148 7.40 -18.95 20.89
N VAL A 149 6.90 -18.98 19.66
CA VAL A 149 5.63 -19.66 19.33
C VAL A 149 5.76 -21.16 19.51
N ILE A 150 6.83 -21.79 18.98
CA ILE A 150 7.08 -23.23 19.15
C ILE A 150 7.19 -23.59 20.64
N GLU A 151 7.93 -22.81 21.41
CA GLU A 151 8.08 -23.02 22.85
C GLU A 151 6.73 -22.90 23.59
N ALA A 152 5.92 -21.89 23.25
CA ALA A 152 4.59 -21.71 23.83
C ALA A 152 3.62 -22.86 23.48
N ILE A 153 3.69 -23.38 22.26
CA ILE A 153 2.90 -24.55 21.83
C ILE A 153 3.31 -25.78 22.63
N ASN A 154 4.60 -26.08 22.68
CA ASN A 154 5.12 -27.26 23.39
C ASN A 154 4.81 -27.22 24.89
N HIS A 155 4.93 -26.05 25.54
CA HIS A 155 4.54 -25.89 26.95
C HIS A 155 3.03 -26.08 27.18
N ASN A 156 2.18 -25.74 26.20
CA ASN A 156 0.75 -25.98 26.28
C ASN A 156 0.39 -27.46 26.08
N GLU A 157 1.15 -28.21 25.27
CA GLU A 157 0.95 -29.66 25.13
C GLU A 157 1.31 -30.41 26.42
N VAL A 158 2.39 -30.03 27.11
CA VAL A 158 2.75 -30.60 28.41
C VAL A 158 1.65 -30.40 29.46
N ARG A 159 0.94 -29.26 29.44
CA ARG A 159 -0.21 -29.00 30.33
C ARG A 159 -1.47 -29.79 29.97
N LYS A 160 -1.58 -30.28 28.73
CA LYS A 160 -2.74 -31.06 28.25
C LYS A 160 -2.52 -32.56 28.30
N ALA A 161 -1.30 -33.03 28.57
CA ALA A 161 -1.04 -34.45 28.77
C ALA A 161 -1.86 -34.94 29.98
N PRO A 162 -2.80 -35.88 29.82
CA PRO A 162 -3.50 -36.46 30.95
C PRO A 162 -2.44 -37.12 31.84
N PHE A 163 -2.49 -36.83 33.14
CA PHE A 163 -1.76 -37.59 34.15
C PHE A 163 -2.25 -39.04 34.05
N ILE A 164 -1.52 -39.88 33.33
CA ILE A 164 -1.57 -41.34 33.46
C ILE A 164 -0.65 -41.71 34.61
#